data_AF-A0A662URY2-F1
#
_entry.id   AF-A0A662URY2-F1
#
_cell.length_a   1.000
_cell.length_b   1.000
_cell.length_c   1.000
_cell.angle_alpha   90.00
_cell.angle_beta   90.00
_cell.angle_gamma   90.00
#
_symmetry.space_group_name_H-M   'P 1'
#
loop_
_entity.id
_entity.type
_entity.pdbx_description
1 polymer ?
#
loop_
_entity_poly.entity_id
_entity_poly.type
_entity_poly.pdbx_seq_one_letter_code
_entity_poly.pdbx_strand_id
1 'polypeptide(L)'
;MHWLLIYRYVLDITGIILLVLLYLYILTGYALVKPGIIEESTLGLISYRTAVAIHLDRALRILLLVCTTLHGLTGFSIVAQRLREKALRKAVTLLVHLSFTLVFMYMISIEYAIRPR
;
A
#
# COMPACT_ATOMS: atom_id res chain seq x y z
N MET A 1 -23.71 2.89 -13.87
CA MET A 1 -23.20 4.12 -13.22
C MET A 1 -22.73 3.88 -11.77
N HIS A 2 -23.37 2.99 -11.00
CA HIS A 2 -23.00 2.71 -9.61
C HIS A 2 -21.57 2.16 -9.38
N TRP A 3 -21.04 1.36 -10.30
CA TRP A 3 -19.70 0.76 -10.14
C TRP A 3 -18.56 1.79 -10.12
N LEU A 4 -18.69 2.89 -10.85
CA LEU A 4 -17.70 3.99 -10.82
C LEU A 4 -17.71 4.73 -9.48
N LEU A 5 -18.87 4.85 -8.84
CA LEU A 5 -18.99 5.46 -7.52
C LEU A 5 -18.29 4.60 -6.47
N ILE A 6 -18.52 3.28 -6.51
CA ILE A 6 -17.84 2.34 -5.60
C ILE A 6 -16.32 2.44 -5.76
N TYR A 7 -15.81 2.48 -6.99
CA TYR A 7 -14.37 2.54 -7.24
C TYR A 7 -13.76 3.86 -6.72
N ARG A 8 -14.49 4.98 -6.84
CA ARG A 8 -14.07 6.26 -6.27
C ARG A 8 -14.06 6.23 -4.74
N TYR A 9 -15.10 5.71 -4.10
CA TYR A 9 -15.12 5.57 -2.65
C TYR A 9 -13.98 4.70 -2.12
N VAL A 10 -13.69 3.58 -2.79
CA VAL A 10 -12.54 2.73 -2.45
C VAL A 10 -11.24 3.51 -2.59
N LEU A 11 -11.05 4.26 -3.68
CA LEU A 11 -9.87 5.10 -3.88
C LEU A 11 -9.70 6.17 -2.80
N ASP A 12 -10.78 6.86 -2.44
CA ASP A 12 -10.73 7.95 -1.46
C ASP A 12 -10.37 7.41 -0.07
N ILE A 13 -11.05 6.35 0.37
CA ILE A 13 -10.79 5.71 1.68
C ILE A 13 -9.38 5.14 1.72
N THR A 14 -9.00 4.35 0.72
CA THR A 14 -7.66 3.75 0.68
C THR A 14 -6.57 4.80 0.52
N GLY A 15 -6.82 5.89 -0.20
CA GLY A 15 -5.88 7.00 -0.37
C GLY A 15 -5.58 7.72 0.94
N ILE A 16 -6.60 8.01 1.75
CA ILE A 16 -6.42 8.61 3.08
C ILE A 16 -5.61 7.68 4.00
N ILE A 17 -5.97 6.38 4.03
CA ILE A 17 -5.26 5.40 4.85
C ILE A 17 -3.79 5.26 4.40
N LEU A 18 -3.57 5.15 3.09
CA LEU A 18 -2.22 5.06 2.52
C LEU A 18 -1.39 6.31 2.77
N LEU A 19 -1.98 7.50 2.73
CA LEU A 19 -1.26 8.73 3.05
C LEU A 19 -0.66 8.67 4.45
N VAL A 20 -1.47 8.25 5.44
CA VAL A 20 -1.02 8.12 6.84
C VAL A 20 0.03 7.01 6.97
N LEU A 21 -0.23 5.84 6.39
CA LEU A 21 0.69 4.70 6.47
C LEU A 21 2.03 4.99 5.78
N LEU A 22 2.02 5.55 4.58
CA LEU A 22 3.24 5.88 3.84
C LEU A 22 4.02 6.97 4.57
N TYR A 23 3.36 8.00 5.09
CA TYR A 23 4.03 9.00 5.91
C TYR A 23 4.74 8.37 7.11
N LEU A 24 4.04 7.48 7.83
CA LEU A 24 4.60 6.75 8.97
C LEU A 24 5.79 5.87 8.57
N TYR A 25 5.65 5.06 7.52
CA TYR A 25 6.69 4.14 7.04
C TYR A 25 7.91 4.89 6.48
N ILE A 26 7.71 6.01 5.78
CA ILE A 26 8.81 6.83 5.26
C ILE A 26 9.58 7.46 6.43
N LEU A 27 8.85 8.11 7.36
CA LEU A 27 9.46 8.79 8.50
C LEU A 27 10.24 7.81 9.40
N THR A 28 9.63 6.65 9.71
CA THR A 28 10.28 5.60 10.49
C THR A 28 11.38 4.89 9.71
N GLY A 29 11.27 4.80 8.39
CA GLY A 29 12.34 4.30 7.51
C GLY A 29 13.59 5.16 7.60
N TYR A 30 13.45 6.49 7.66
CA TYR A 30 14.58 7.38 7.93
C TYR A 30 15.19 7.15 9.32
N ALA A 31 14.37 6.84 10.34
CA ALA A 31 14.87 6.53 11.68
C ALA A 31 15.68 5.22 11.73
N LEU A 32 15.46 4.27 10.79
CA LEU A 32 16.28 3.07 10.66
C LEU A 32 17.69 3.35 10.10
N VAL A 33 17.82 4.39 9.28
CA VAL A 33 19.10 4.74 8.61
C VAL A 33 19.87 5.80 9.40
N LYS A 34 19.17 6.80 9.96
CA LYS A 34 19.75 7.92 10.71
C LYS A 34 18.97 8.18 12.01
N PRO A 35 19.05 7.26 12.99
CA PRO A 35 18.22 7.32 14.19
C PRO A 35 18.39 8.63 14.98
N GLY A 36 19.64 9.09 15.18
CA GLY A 36 19.90 10.31 15.96
C GLY A 36 19.19 11.56 15.42
N ILE A 37 19.20 11.77 14.10
CA ILE A 37 18.57 12.95 13.48
C ILE A 37 17.05 12.91 13.69
N ILE A 38 16.42 11.76 13.44
CA ILE A 38 14.96 11.64 13.55
C ILE A 38 14.52 11.67 15.01
N GLU A 39 15.26 11.03 15.90
CA GLU A 39 14.96 11.02 17.33
C GLU A 39 15.04 12.43 17.92
N GLU A 40 16.08 13.21 17.59
CA GLU A 40 16.18 14.61 17.99
C GLU A 40 15.05 15.46 17.38
N SER A 41 14.80 15.31 16.07
CA SER A 41 13.76 16.09 15.36
C SER A 41 12.34 15.77 15.82
N THR A 42 12.12 14.60 16.40
CA THR A 42 10.83 14.14 16.93
C THR A 42 10.76 14.22 18.45
N LEU A 43 11.76 14.83 19.11
CA LEU A 43 11.85 14.95 20.56
C LEU A 43 11.73 13.58 21.28
N GLY A 44 12.28 12.54 20.68
CA GLY A 44 12.27 11.17 21.19
C GLY A 44 11.01 10.36 20.85
N LEU A 45 10.03 10.92 20.13
CA LEU A 45 8.80 10.20 19.77
C LEU A 45 9.07 9.02 18.82
N ILE A 46 10.02 9.17 17.89
CA ILE A 46 10.44 8.12 16.97
C ILE A 46 11.91 7.81 17.20
N SER A 47 12.17 6.72 17.93
CA SER A 47 13.49 6.11 18.09
C SER A 47 13.70 4.97 17.09
N TYR A 48 14.94 4.48 16.99
CA TYR A 48 15.25 3.27 16.23
C TYR A 48 14.37 2.08 16.63
N ARG A 49 14.16 1.88 17.94
CA ARG A 49 13.38 0.76 18.47
C ARG A 49 11.92 0.84 18.02
N THR A 50 11.30 2.00 18.10
CA THR A 50 9.91 2.20 17.63
C THR A 50 9.82 2.04 16.12
N ALA A 51 10.81 2.51 15.36
CA ALA A 51 10.84 2.35 13.91
C ALA A 51 10.91 0.88 13.48
N VAL A 52 11.76 0.08 14.16
CA VAL A 52 11.83 -1.37 13.96
C VAL A 52 10.51 -2.02 14.33
N ALA A 53 9.91 -1.66 15.47
CA ALA A 53 8.62 -2.23 15.89
C ALA A 53 7.51 -1.96 14.87
N ILE A 54 7.41 -0.75 14.33
CA ILE A 54 6.42 -0.37 13.30
C ILE A 54 6.62 -1.17 12.01
N HIS A 55 7.87 -1.32 11.55
CA HIS A 55 8.17 -2.09 10.32
C HIS A 55 8.00 -3.60 10.53
N LEU A 56 8.21 -4.09 11.75
CA LEU A 56 8.01 -5.50 12.12
C LEU A 56 6.57 -5.82 12.54
N ASP A 57 5.71 -4.82 12.71
CA ASP A 57 4.30 -5.03 12.98
C ASP A 57 3.57 -5.63 11.77
N ARG A 58 3.11 -6.87 11.95
CA ARG A 58 2.41 -7.63 10.92
C ARG A 58 1.08 -7.02 10.51
N ALA A 59 0.33 -6.45 11.46
CA ALA A 59 -0.97 -5.85 11.16
C ALA A 59 -0.79 -4.62 10.27
N LEU A 60 0.19 -3.76 10.57
CA LEU A 60 0.52 -2.60 9.74
C LEU A 60 1.00 -3.01 8.34
N ARG A 61 1.85 -4.03 8.22
CA ARG A 61 2.29 -4.52 6.90
C ARG A 61 1.14 -5.09 6.07
N ILE A 62 0.29 -5.92 6.67
CA ILE A 62 -0.89 -6.47 5.99
C ILE A 62 -1.85 -5.35 5.58
N LEU A 63 -2.09 -4.38 6.46
CA LEU A 63 -2.95 -3.23 6.16
C LEU A 63 -2.38 -2.42 4.98
N LEU A 64 -1.08 -2.11 5.00
CA LEU A 64 -0.41 -1.42 3.89
C LEU A 64 -0.54 -2.20 2.57
N LEU A 65 -0.34 -3.53 2.60
CA LEU A 65 -0.45 -4.39 1.43
C LEU A 65 -1.88 -4.39 0.86
N VAL A 66 -2.89 -4.58 1.71
CA VAL A 66 -4.31 -4.58 1.31
C VAL A 66 -4.69 -3.23 0.74
N CYS A 67 -4.39 -2.13 1.44
CA CYS A 67 -4.72 -0.79 0.98
C CYS A 67 -4.02 -0.45 -0.34
N THR A 68 -2.73 -0.78 -0.50
CA THR A 68 -1.97 -0.52 -1.73
C THR A 68 -2.55 -1.32 -2.89
N THR A 69 -2.91 -2.58 -2.66
CA THR A 69 -3.49 -3.45 -3.68
C THR A 69 -4.84 -2.93 -4.13
N LEU A 70 -5.73 -2.61 -3.19
CA LEU A 70 -7.07 -2.09 -3.51
C LEU A 70 -6.99 -0.73 -4.19
N HIS A 71 -6.15 0.19 -3.70
CA HIS A 71 -5.97 1.52 -4.28
C HIS A 71 -5.43 1.44 -5.70
N GLY A 72 -4.35 0.67 -5.91
CA GLY A 72 -3.76 0.49 -7.23
C GLY A 72 -4.72 -0.20 -8.20
N LEU A 73 -5.33 -1.32 -7.80
CA LEU A 73 -6.28 -2.07 -8.63
C LEU A 73 -7.43 -1.18 -9.11
N THR A 74 -8.06 -0.43 -8.21
CA THR A 74 -9.16 0.47 -8.54
C THR A 74 -8.70 1.65 -9.39
N GLY A 75 -7.59 2.29 -9.03
CA GLY A 75 -7.02 3.43 -9.76
C GLY A 75 -6.67 3.09 -11.20
N PHE A 76 -5.89 2.03 -11.42
CA PHE A 76 -5.52 1.58 -12.76
C PHE A 76 -6.72 1.06 -13.55
N SER A 77 -7.71 0.44 -12.89
CA SER A 77 -8.95 0.04 -13.56
C SER A 77 -9.73 1.24 -14.09
N ILE A 78 -9.85 2.33 -13.33
CA ILE A 78 -10.47 3.57 -13.82
C ILE A 78 -9.67 4.16 -14.98
N VAL A 79 -8.34 4.16 -14.90
CA VAL A 79 -7.48 4.63 -16.00
C VAL A 79 -7.71 3.80 -17.27
N ALA A 80 -7.81 2.47 -17.15
CA ALA A 80 -8.11 1.59 -18.28
C ALA A 80 -9.45 1.91 -18.94
N GLN A 81 -10.46 2.37 -18.19
CA GLN A 81 -11.75 2.79 -18.75
C GLN A 81 -11.65 4.01 -19.69
N ARG A 82 -10.56 4.79 -19.64
CA ARG A 82 -10.33 5.93 -20.54
C ARG A 82 -9.92 5.50 -21.95
N LEU A 83 -9.60 4.23 -22.16
CA LEU A 83 -9.26 3.68 -23.47
C LEU A 83 -10.51 3.58 -24.35
N ARG A 84 -10.40 4.14 -25.57
CA ARG A 84 -11.48 4.15 -26.57
C ARG A 84 -11.78 2.74 -27.08
N GLU A 85 -10.73 2.00 -27.44
CA GLU A 85 -10.82 0.67 -28.00
C GLU A 85 -11.31 -0.36 -26.99
N LYS A 86 -12.44 -1.01 -27.30
CA LYS A 86 -13.09 -1.97 -26.37
C LYS A 86 -12.20 -3.17 -26.06
N ALA A 87 -11.49 -3.69 -27.07
CA ALA A 87 -10.60 -4.83 -26.91
C ALA A 87 -9.40 -4.48 -26.02
N LEU A 88 -8.74 -3.34 -26.30
CA LEU A 88 -7.60 -2.86 -25.50
C LEU A 88 -8.00 -2.58 -24.05
N ARG A 89 -9.16 -1.94 -23.84
CA ARG A 89 -9.70 -1.69 -22.49
C ARG A 89 -9.86 -2.98 -21.69
N LYS A 90 -10.45 -4.02 -22.30
CA LYS A 90 -10.62 -5.33 -21.66
C LYS A 90 -9.26 -5.98 -21.37
N ALA A 91 -8.35 -5.96 -22.33
CA ALA A 91 -7.01 -6.54 -22.18
C ALA A 91 -6.24 -5.85 -21.04
N VAL A 92 -6.18 -4.52 -21.02
CA VAL A 92 -5.51 -3.75 -19.96
C VAL A 92 -6.17 -3.98 -18.60
N THR A 93 -7.51 -3.99 -18.54
CA THR A 93 -8.22 -4.27 -17.29
C THR A 93 -7.86 -5.67 -16.76
N LEU A 94 -7.86 -6.69 -17.61
CA LEU A 94 -7.47 -8.05 -17.24
C LEU A 94 -6.02 -8.11 -16.75
N LEU A 95 -5.09 -7.46 -17.46
CA LEU A 95 -3.68 -7.42 -17.08
C LEU A 95 -3.47 -6.76 -15.71
N VAL A 96 -4.16 -5.64 -15.44
CA VAL A 96 -4.13 -4.97 -14.14
C VAL A 96 -4.63 -5.91 -13.04
N HIS A 97 -5.76 -6.59 -13.24
CA HIS A 97 -6.30 -7.51 -12.23
C HIS A 97 -5.35 -8.67 -11.97
N LEU A 98 -4.79 -9.27 -13.02
CA LEU A 98 -3.81 -10.35 -12.90
C LEU A 98 -2.54 -9.88 -12.18
N SER A 99 -1.98 -8.73 -12.55
CA SER A 99 -0.74 -8.23 -11.94
C SER A 99 -0.92 -7.94 -10.45
N PHE A 100 -1.99 -7.25 -10.07
CA PHE A 100 -2.28 -6.95 -8.66
C PHE A 100 -2.59 -8.22 -7.86
N THR A 101 -3.31 -9.18 -8.45
CA THR A 101 -3.58 -10.47 -7.78
C THR A 101 -2.28 -11.24 -7.55
N LEU A 102 -1.41 -11.33 -8.55
CA LEU A 102 -0.13 -12.04 -8.43
C LEU A 102 0.78 -11.38 -7.40
N VAL A 103 0.93 -10.05 -7.44
CA VAL A 103 1.74 -9.32 -6.45
C VAL A 103 1.16 -9.49 -5.04
N PHE A 104 -0.16 -9.39 -4.88
CA PHE A 104 -0.81 -9.60 -3.59
C PHE A 104 -0.57 -11.01 -3.05
N MET A 105 -0.78 -12.04 -3.87
CA MET A 105 -0.55 -13.44 -3.49
C MET A 105 0.91 -13.70 -3.15
N TYR A 106 1.85 -13.10 -3.90
CA TYR A 106 3.28 -13.20 -3.60
C TYR A 106 3.64 -12.54 -2.27
N MET A 107 3.20 -11.29 -2.06
CA MET A 107 3.50 -10.53 -0.85
C MET A 107 2.86 -11.14 0.39
N ILE A 108 1.61 -11.59 0.30
CA ILE A 108 0.94 -12.27 1.42
C ILE A 108 1.63 -13.61 1.71
N SER A 109 2.07 -14.36 0.70
CA SER A 109 2.83 -15.60 0.91
C SER A 109 4.12 -15.34 1.70
N ILE A 110 4.86 -14.27 1.37
CA ILE A 110 6.05 -13.85 2.13
C ILE A 110 5.66 -13.54 3.58
N GLU A 111 4.59 -12.78 3.78
CA GLU A 111 4.14 -12.35 5.10
C GLU A 111 3.73 -13.51 6.04
N TYR A 112 3.29 -14.64 5.48
CA TYR A 112 3.01 -15.86 6.24
C TYR A 112 4.20 -16.83 6.30
N ALA A 113 5.14 -16.76 5.36
CA ALA A 113 6.35 -17.56 5.36
C ALA A 113 7.37 -17.06 6.40
N ILE A 114 7.40 -15.75 6.65
CA ILE A 114 8.21 -15.15 7.73
C ILE A 114 7.53 -15.49 9.06
N ARG A 115 7.96 -16.57 9.71
CA ARG A 115 7.52 -16.89 11.07
C ARG A 115 8.05 -15.83 12.05
N PRO A 116 7.21 -15.31 12.96
CA PRO A 116 7.74 -14.54 14.09
C PRO A 116 8.66 -15.47 14.90
N ARG A 117 9.91 -15.04 15.10
CA ARG A 117 10.83 -15.67 16.05
C ARG A 117 10.49 -15.23 17.47
#